data_AF-A0A0K0XXB2-F1
#
_entry.id   AF-A0A0K0XXB2-F1
#
_cell.length_a   1.000
_cell.length_b   1.000
_cell.length_c   1.000
_cell.angle_alpha   90.00
_cell.angle_beta   90.00
_cell.angle_gamma   90.00
#
_symmetry.space_group_name_H-M   'P 1'
#
loop_
_entity.id
_entity.type
_entity.pdbx_description
1 polymer ?
#
loop_
_entity_poly.entity_id
_entity_poly.type
_entity_poly.pdbx_seq_one_letter_code
_entity_poly.pdbx_strand_id
1 'polypeptide(L)'
;MTRSSHQTGFTLIELMIVIAILAILLAIAVPAYQNYSIRASNSECVNLVAAVKLALVDTAHSNGVTVDNVQLADVGMDAATTNTPRCSDFDVVDGVITISSTGSDGTSSGQFSFSPVQATINDSVSWTCTSSHPNPQHVPAECRS
;
A
#
# COMPACT_ATOMS: atom_id res chain seq x y z
N MET A 1 36.93 0.73 55.06
CA MET A 1 35.49 0.94 55.33
C MET A 1 34.77 1.06 53.99
N THR A 2 34.23 -0.04 53.47
CA THR A 2 33.41 -0.05 52.25
C THR A 2 31.97 0.28 52.62
N ARG A 3 31.46 1.40 52.10
CA ARG A 3 30.13 1.94 52.39
C ARG A 3 29.10 1.11 51.64
N SER A 4 28.26 0.36 52.35
CA SER A 4 27.14 -0.38 51.75
C SER A 4 26.08 0.62 51.27
N SER A 5 25.93 0.75 49.94
CA SER A 5 24.86 1.55 49.34
C SER A 5 23.54 0.81 49.54
N HIS A 6 22.62 1.40 50.31
CA HIS A 6 21.25 0.92 50.38
C HIS A 6 20.60 1.06 49.00
N GLN A 7 20.45 -0.06 48.29
CA GLN A 7 19.64 -0.11 47.08
C GLN A 7 18.17 -0.02 47.50
N THR A 8 17.57 1.14 47.27
CA THR A 8 16.12 1.32 47.30
C THR A 8 15.54 0.63 46.06
N GLY A 9 14.86 -0.49 46.25
CA GLY A 9 14.13 -1.19 45.19
C GLY A 9 12.82 -0.48 44.84
N PHE A 10 12.35 -0.69 43.60
CA PHE A 10 11.03 -0.24 43.14
C PHE A 10 9.92 -0.95 43.91
N THR A 11 8.85 -0.25 44.27
CA THR A 11 7.69 -0.86 44.95
C THR A 11 6.79 -1.60 43.96
N LEU A 12 6.14 -2.68 44.41
CA LEU A 12 5.15 -3.39 43.60
C LEU A 12 3.99 -2.48 43.18
N ILE A 13 3.60 -1.53 44.03
CA ILE A 13 2.53 -0.59 43.71
C ILE A 13 2.91 0.38 42.60
N GLU A 14 4.16 0.86 42.57
CA GLU A 14 4.65 1.70 41.47
C GLU A 14 4.62 0.92 40.14
N LEU A 15 5.06 -0.34 40.15
CA LEU A 15 5.01 -1.18 38.95
C LEU A 15 3.56 -1.39 38.49
N MET A 16 2.63 -1.64 39.40
CA MET A 16 1.22 -1.86 39.09
C MET A 16 0.54 -0.62 38.48
N ILE A 17 0.89 0.58 38.92
CA ILE A 17 0.36 1.82 38.34
C ILE A 17 0.93 2.04 36.93
N VAL A 18 2.23 1.77 36.73
CA VAL A 18 2.87 1.91 35.42
C VAL A 18 2.22 0.98 34.39
N ILE A 19 2.00 -0.30 34.72
CA ILE A 19 1.34 -1.24 33.79
C ILE A 19 -0.11 -0.83 33.49
N ALA A 20 -0.83 -0.25 34.45
CA ALA A 20 -2.19 0.20 34.25
C ALA A 20 -2.26 1.36 33.25
N ILE A 21 -1.35 2.34 33.36
CA ILE A 21 -1.26 3.45 32.41
C ILE A 21 -0.82 2.94 31.03
N LEU A 22 0.17 2.04 30.96
CA LEU A 22 0.60 1.44 29.70
C LEU A 22 -0.52 0.68 28.99
N ALA A 23 -1.36 -0.05 29.72
CA ALA A 23 -2.50 -0.76 29.14
C ALA A 23 -3.50 0.19 28.46
N ILE A 24 -3.80 1.34 29.08
CA ILE A 24 -4.70 2.35 28.50
C ILE A 24 -4.08 2.95 27.23
N LEU A 25 -2.79 3.29 27.26
CA LEU A 25 -2.11 3.86 26.09
C LEU A 25 -2.08 2.87 24.91
N LEU A 26 -1.78 1.59 25.17
CA LEU A 26 -1.73 0.55 24.14
C LEU A 26 -3.11 0.29 23.51
N ALA A 27 -4.19 0.33 24.29
CA ALA A 27 -5.55 0.14 23.78
C ALA A 27 -5.93 1.16 22.68
N ILE A 28 -5.40 2.39 22.75
CA ILE A 28 -5.62 3.44 21.75
C ILE A 28 -4.55 3.40 20.66
N ALA A 29 -3.29 3.16 21.03
CA ALA A 29 -2.17 3.23 20.11
C ALA A 29 -2.17 2.11 19.07
N VAL A 30 -2.51 0.87 19.44
CA VAL A 30 -2.51 -0.28 18.54
C VAL A 30 -3.47 -0.11 17.35
N PRO A 31 -4.78 0.17 17.54
CA PRO A 31 -5.69 0.33 16.41
C PRO A 31 -5.35 1.56 15.55
N ALA A 32 -4.86 2.64 16.16
CA ALA A 32 -4.40 3.81 15.41
C ALA A 32 -3.18 3.48 14.52
N TYR A 33 -2.20 2.73 15.05
CA TYR A 33 -1.03 2.29 14.29
C TYR A 33 -1.41 1.32 13.16
N GLN A 34 -2.33 0.39 13.40
CA GLN A 34 -2.82 -0.52 12.37
C GLN A 34 -3.48 0.25 11.20
N ASN A 35 -4.35 1.22 11.51
CA ASN A 35 -4.96 2.07 10.49
C ASN A 35 -3.93 2.86 9.68
N TYR A 36 -2.89 3.38 10.34
CA TYR A 36 -1.80 4.08 9.66
C TYR A 36 -1.00 3.14 8.75
N SER A 37 -0.67 1.94 9.23
CA SER A 37 0.07 0.91 8.49
C SER A 37 -0.68 0.48 7.22
N ILE A 38 -1.99 0.24 7.31
CA ILE A 38 -2.83 -0.12 6.15
C ILE A 38 -2.82 1.02 5.12
N ARG A 39 -3.01 2.27 5.55
CA ARG A 39 -2.95 3.44 4.65
C ARG A 39 -1.59 3.60 3.98
N ALA A 40 -0.51 3.33 4.70
CA ALA A 40 0.85 3.36 4.15
C ALA A 40 1.05 2.27 3.10
N SER A 41 0.62 1.03 3.39
CA SER A 41 0.63 -0.10 2.44
C SER A 41 -0.15 0.23 1.16
N ASN A 42 -1.37 0.75 1.30
CA ASN A 42 -2.19 1.15 0.16
C ASN A 42 -1.51 2.23 -0.69
N SER A 43 -0.90 3.22 -0.04
CA SER A 43 -0.19 4.30 -0.76
C SER A 43 1.08 3.79 -1.46
N GLU A 44 1.78 2.82 -0.87
CA GLU A 44 2.92 2.14 -1.50
C GLU A 44 2.47 1.44 -2.80
N CYS A 45 1.36 0.69 -2.74
CA CYS A 45 0.83 -0.02 -3.91
C CYS A 45 0.45 0.93 -5.04
N VAL A 46 -0.21 2.05 -4.72
CA VAL A 46 -0.53 3.07 -5.74
C VAL A 46 0.73 3.73 -6.32
N ASN A 47 1.76 3.96 -5.50
CA ASN A 47 3.03 4.53 -5.97
C ASN A 47 3.80 3.58 -6.90
N LEU A 48 3.80 2.27 -6.63
CA LEU A 48 4.44 1.27 -7.50
C LEU A 48 3.88 1.31 -8.93
N VAL A 49 2.58 1.56 -9.05
CA VAL A 49 1.89 1.64 -10.34
C VAL A 49 2.38 2.82 -11.19
N ALA A 50 2.93 3.88 -10.60
CA ALA A 50 3.36 5.07 -11.35
C ALA A 50 4.44 4.76 -12.40
N ALA A 51 5.41 3.91 -12.05
CA ALA A 51 6.46 3.48 -12.98
C ALA A 51 5.89 2.61 -14.12
N VAL A 52 4.94 1.73 -13.81
CA VAL A 52 4.32 0.85 -14.80
C VAL A 52 3.44 1.64 -15.76
N LYS A 53 2.67 2.63 -15.28
CA LYS A 53 1.91 3.54 -16.14
C LYS A 53 2.79 4.19 -17.21
N LEU A 54 3.96 4.69 -16.81
CA LEU A 54 4.91 5.30 -17.74
C LEU A 54 5.41 4.28 -18.77
N ALA A 55 5.81 3.08 -18.34
CA ALA A 55 6.28 2.03 -19.22
C ALA A 55 5.21 1.59 -20.24
N LEU A 56 3.95 1.43 -19.80
CA LEU A 56 2.84 1.07 -20.68
C LEU A 56 2.57 2.15 -21.73
N VAL A 57 2.59 3.43 -21.35
CA VAL A 57 2.42 4.54 -22.29
C VAL A 57 3.56 4.60 -23.31
N ASP A 58 4.80 4.43 -22.87
CA ASP A 58 5.97 4.45 -23.75
C ASP A 58 5.99 3.29 -24.76
N THR A 59 5.66 2.08 -24.28
CA THR A 59 5.53 0.90 -25.14
C THR A 59 4.35 1.04 -26.11
N ALA A 60 3.20 1.56 -25.66
CA ALA A 60 2.05 1.81 -26.53
C ALA A 60 2.42 2.77 -27.67
N HIS A 61 3.07 3.88 -27.31
CA HIS A 61 3.52 4.88 -28.27
C HIS A 61 4.52 4.33 -29.28
N SER A 62 5.53 3.58 -28.80
CA SER A 62 6.56 2.96 -29.65
C SER A 62 5.98 1.93 -30.60
N ASN A 63 4.96 1.19 -30.18
CA ASN A 63 4.34 0.12 -30.97
C ASN A 63 3.22 0.61 -31.89
N GLY A 64 2.84 1.89 -31.83
CA GLY A 64 1.77 2.38 -32.69
C GLY A 64 0.38 1.90 -32.24
N VAL A 65 0.17 1.63 -30.95
CA VAL A 65 -1.09 1.13 -30.38
C VAL A 65 -1.58 2.00 -29.23
N THR A 66 -2.84 1.83 -28.82
CA THR A 66 -3.38 2.43 -27.60
C THR A 66 -2.98 1.62 -26.37
N VAL A 67 -2.97 2.26 -25.20
CA VAL A 67 -2.47 1.66 -23.93
C VAL A 67 -3.23 0.40 -23.51
N ASP A 68 -4.52 0.31 -23.86
CA ASP A 68 -5.36 -0.87 -23.64
C ASP A 68 -4.92 -2.12 -24.43
N ASN A 69 -4.00 -1.98 -25.38
CA ASN A 69 -3.42 -3.09 -26.15
C ASN A 69 -2.01 -3.49 -25.67
N VAL A 70 -1.56 -2.96 -24.54
CA VAL A 70 -0.26 -3.29 -23.95
C VAL A 70 -0.44 -4.10 -22.67
N GLN A 71 0.29 -5.19 -22.55
CA GLN A 71 0.27 -6.10 -21.41
C GLN A 71 1.56 -5.98 -20.60
N LEU A 72 1.59 -6.59 -19.42
CA LEU A 72 2.76 -6.52 -18.52
C LEU A 72 4.04 -7.10 -19.14
N ALA A 73 3.90 -8.15 -19.94
CA ALA A 73 5.03 -8.78 -20.63
C ALA A 73 5.66 -7.88 -21.70
N ASP A 74 4.89 -6.99 -22.33
CA ASP A 74 5.36 -6.09 -23.38
C ASP A 74 6.30 -4.99 -22.86
N VAL A 75 6.23 -4.71 -21.55
CA VAL A 75 7.14 -3.80 -20.85
C VAL A 75 8.30 -4.53 -20.16
N GLY A 76 8.45 -5.84 -20.41
CA GLY A 76 9.52 -6.66 -19.84
C GLY A 76 9.40 -6.86 -18.33
N MET A 77 8.20 -6.75 -17.77
CA MET A 77 7.91 -6.96 -16.36
C MET A 77 7.08 -8.23 -16.16
N ASP A 78 7.07 -8.73 -14.94
CA ASP A 78 6.22 -9.84 -14.50
C ASP A 78 5.74 -9.58 -13.06
N ALA A 79 4.59 -10.14 -12.70
CA ALA A 79 4.02 -10.08 -11.36
C ALA A 79 5.04 -10.50 -10.29
N ALA A 80 5.86 -11.52 -10.57
CA ALA A 80 6.86 -12.03 -9.64
C ALA A 80 7.96 -11.01 -9.29
N THR A 81 8.25 -10.06 -10.18
CA THR A 81 9.27 -9.01 -9.96
C THR A 81 8.68 -7.69 -9.45
N THR A 82 7.37 -7.52 -9.56
CA THR A 82 6.67 -6.28 -9.19
C THR A 82 6.05 -6.35 -7.80
N ASN A 83 5.74 -7.57 -7.31
CA ASN A 83 5.19 -7.77 -5.98
C ASN A 83 6.19 -7.41 -4.86
N THR A 84 5.67 -6.79 -3.81
CA THR A 84 6.37 -6.49 -2.54
C THR A 84 5.69 -7.22 -1.38
N PRO A 85 6.27 -7.26 -0.17
CA PRO A 85 5.58 -7.83 1.00
C PRO A 85 4.25 -7.14 1.36
N ARG A 86 3.98 -5.96 0.79
CA ARG A 86 2.80 -5.13 1.04
C ARG A 86 1.87 -5.03 -0.16
N CYS A 87 2.35 -5.39 -1.35
CA CYS A 87 1.61 -5.30 -2.59
C CYS A 87 1.80 -6.58 -3.39
N SER A 88 0.71 -7.28 -3.65
CA SER A 88 0.70 -8.57 -4.35
C SER A 88 -0.29 -8.54 -5.49
N ASP A 89 -0.35 -9.64 -6.26
CA ASP A 89 -1.36 -9.81 -7.31
C ASP A 89 -1.30 -8.67 -8.35
N PHE A 90 -0.07 -8.25 -8.67
CA PHE A 90 0.17 -7.27 -9.72
C PHE A 90 -0.11 -7.88 -11.08
N ASP A 91 -0.95 -7.25 -11.88
CA ASP A 91 -1.23 -7.69 -13.25
C ASP A 91 -1.59 -6.50 -14.15
N VAL A 92 -1.45 -6.68 -15.46
CA VAL A 92 -1.92 -5.73 -16.48
C VAL A 92 -2.66 -6.52 -17.54
N VAL A 93 -3.97 -6.31 -17.60
CA VAL A 93 -4.87 -6.91 -18.58
C VAL A 93 -5.58 -5.80 -19.33
N ASP A 94 -5.43 -5.80 -20.64
CA ASP A 94 -6.02 -4.79 -21.54
C ASP A 94 -5.67 -3.36 -21.10
N GLY A 95 -4.40 -3.14 -20.74
CA GLY A 95 -3.87 -1.88 -20.20
C GLY A 95 -4.37 -1.51 -18.81
N VAL A 96 -5.32 -2.24 -18.23
CA VAL A 96 -5.81 -2.04 -16.87
C VAL A 96 -4.82 -2.66 -15.90
N ILE A 97 -4.25 -1.83 -15.02
CA ILE A 97 -3.30 -2.26 -14.01
C ILE A 97 -4.08 -2.64 -12.75
N THR A 98 -3.90 -3.86 -12.25
CA THR A 98 -4.46 -4.30 -10.98
C THR A 98 -3.37 -4.59 -9.97
N ILE A 99 -3.59 -4.18 -8.72
CA ILE A 99 -2.68 -4.46 -7.61
C ILE A 99 -3.46 -4.63 -6.32
N SER A 100 -3.12 -5.66 -5.54
CA SER A 100 -3.72 -5.92 -4.23
C SER A 100 -2.78 -5.47 -3.12
N SER A 101 -3.31 -4.73 -2.15
CA SER A 101 -2.60 -4.39 -0.92
C SER A 101 -2.72 -5.51 0.11
N THR A 102 -1.68 -5.67 0.92
CA THR A 102 -1.65 -6.61 2.05
C THR A 102 -1.53 -5.83 3.36
N GLY A 103 -2.41 -6.15 4.31
CA GLY A 103 -2.43 -5.62 5.66
C GLY A 103 -1.24 -6.09 6.50
N SER A 104 -1.12 -5.54 7.71
CA SER A 104 -0.06 -5.91 8.67
C SER A 104 -0.11 -7.36 9.13
N ASP A 105 -1.26 -8.01 9.00
CA ASP A 105 -1.53 -9.41 9.35
C ASP A 105 -1.29 -10.39 8.18
N GLY A 106 -0.86 -9.89 7.01
CA GLY A 106 -0.64 -10.71 5.82
C GLY A 106 -1.91 -11.03 5.04
N THR A 107 -3.06 -10.44 5.41
CA THR A 107 -4.32 -10.60 4.67
C THR A 107 -4.46 -9.51 3.61
N SER A 108 -5.17 -9.79 2.52
CA SER A 108 -5.46 -8.75 1.51
C SER A 108 -6.31 -7.64 2.13
N SER A 109 -5.79 -6.41 2.12
CA SER A 109 -6.48 -5.23 2.65
C SER A 109 -7.39 -4.57 1.61
N GLY A 110 -7.18 -4.82 0.31
CA GLY A 110 -8.04 -4.34 -0.77
C GLY A 110 -7.30 -4.26 -2.10
N GLN A 111 -8.06 -4.27 -3.21
CA GLN A 111 -7.52 -4.20 -4.56
C GLN A 111 -7.74 -2.81 -5.16
N PHE A 112 -6.75 -2.35 -5.94
CA PHE A 112 -6.78 -1.12 -6.71
C PHE A 112 -6.71 -1.47 -8.19
N SER A 113 -7.51 -0.78 -9.00
CA SER A 113 -7.53 -0.92 -10.45
C SER A 113 -7.33 0.43 -11.11
N PHE A 114 -6.43 0.49 -12.07
CA PHE A 114 -6.12 1.69 -12.83
C PHE A 114 -6.45 1.44 -14.30
N SER A 115 -7.52 2.06 -14.77
CA SER A 115 -7.95 1.96 -16.15
C SER A 115 -7.42 3.15 -16.97
N PRO A 116 -6.74 2.91 -18.10
CA PRO A 116 -6.33 3.97 -19.00
C PRO A 116 -7.55 4.50 -19.75
N VAL A 117 -7.58 5.80 -19.98
CA VAL A 117 -8.58 6.49 -20.81
C VAL A 117 -7.83 7.20 -21.92
N GLN A 118 -7.91 6.63 -23.12
CA GLN A 118 -7.31 7.12 -24.36
C GLN A 118 -8.22 6.71 -25.52
N ALA A 119 -8.73 7.69 -26.29
CA ALA A 119 -9.67 7.40 -27.39
C ALA A 119 -8.95 6.99 -28.68
N THR A 120 -7.81 7.61 -28.96
CA THR A 120 -6.94 7.29 -30.10
C THR A 120 -5.47 7.34 -29.69
N ILE A 121 -4.59 6.77 -30.51
CA ILE A 121 -3.14 6.74 -30.24
C ILE A 121 -2.51 8.13 -30.01
N ASN A 122 -3.07 9.18 -30.61
CA ASN A 122 -2.52 10.53 -30.52
C ASN A 122 -3.07 11.32 -29.32
N ASP A 123 -4.08 10.78 -28.62
CA ASP A 123 -4.66 11.43 -27.47
C ASP A 123 -3.79 11.22 -26.22
N SER A 124 -3.80 12.23 -25.34
CA SER A 124 -3.17 12.11 -24.03
C SER A 124 -3.82 11.01 -23.21
N VAL A 125 -3.01 10.15 -22.60
CA VAL A 125 -3.49 9.09 -21.70
C VAL A 125 -3.84 9.71 -20.35
N SER A 126 -5.08 9.50 -19.90
CA SER A 126 -5.47 9.76 -18.51
C SER A 126 -5.77 8.45 -17.80
N TRP A 127 -5.69 8.42 -16.47
CA TRP A 127 -5.88 7.20 -15.68
C TRP A 127 -6.98 7.40 -14.65
N THR A 128 -7.95 6.49 -14.65
CA THR A 128 -8.99 6.43 -13.62
C THR A 128 -8.62 5.34 -12.62
N CYS A 129 -8.54 5.68 -11.33
CA CYS A 129 -8.31 4.69 -10.29
C CYS A 129 -9.61 4.37 -9.54
N THR A 130 -9.89 3.08 -9.36
CA THR A 130 -10.98 2.58 -8.52
C THR A 130 -10.42 1.60 -7.48
N SER A 131 -11.15 1.39 -6.39
CA SER A 131 -10.75 0.45 -5.34
C SER A 131 -11.91 -0.40 -4.84
N SER A 132 -11.63 -1.64 -4.48
CA SER A 132 -12.58 -2.57 -3.83
C SER A 132 -12.37 -2.65 -2.31
N HIS A 133 -11.60 -1.72 -1.75
CA HIS A 133 -11.20 -1.72 -0.34
C HIS A 133 -12.44 -1.56 0.58
N PRO A 134 -12.61 -2.41 1.62
CA PRO A 134 -13.82 -2.41 2.46
C PRO A 134 -14.00 -1.13 3.29
N ASN A 135 -12.91 -0.42 3.58
CA ASN A 135 -12.93 0.85 4.30
C ASN A 135 -12.43 2.02 3.41
N PRO A 136 -13.30 2.99 3.06
CA PRO A 136 -12.92 4.15 2.24
C PRO A 136 -11.87 5.07 2.88
N GLN A 137 -11.77 5.10 4.22
CA GLN A 137 -10.78 5.94 4.92
C GLN A 137 -9.34 5.47 4.70
N HIS A 138 -9.19 4.19 4.34
CA HIS A 138 -7.90 3.58 4.06
C HIS A 138 -7.46 3.77 2.60
N VAL A 139 -8.35 4.22 1.73
CA VAL A 139 -8.10 4.41 0.29
C VAL A 139 -7.40 5.75 0.02
N PRO A 140 -6.31 5.78 -0.77
CA PRO A 140 -5.69 7.02 -1.26
C PRO A 140 -6.67 7.90 -2.03
N ALA A 141 -6.50 9.21 -1.99
CA ALA A 141 -7.50 10.14 -2.51
C ALA A 141 -7.77 9.95 -4.01
N GLU A 142 -6.73 9.62 -4.79
CA GLU A 142 -6.81 9.36 -6.22
C GLU A 142 -7.66 8.15 -6.61
N CYS A 143 -7.95 7.23 -5.68
CA CYS A 143 -8.67 5.97 -5.93
C CYS A 143 -10.05 5.91 -5.27
N ARG A 144 -10.61 7.06 -4.88
CA ARG A 144 -11.93 7.17 -4.22
C ARG A 144 -13.10 7.46 -5.16
N SER A 145 -12.85 7.50 -6.47
CA SER A 145 -13.87 7.73 -7.50
C SER A 145 -14.61 6.45 -7.89
#